data_AF-A0A7Y5STK9-F1
#
_entry.id   AF-A0A7Y5STK9-F1
#
_cell.length_a   1.000
_cell.length_b   1.000
_cell.length_c   1.000
_cell.angle_alpha   90.00
_cell.angle_beta   90.00
_cell.angle_gamma   90.00
#
_symmetry.space_group_name_H-M   'P 1'
#
loop_
_entity.id
_entity.type
_entity.pdbx_description
1 polymer ?
#
loop_
_entity_poly.entity_id
_entity_poly.type
_entity_poly.pdbx_seq_one_letter_code
_entity_poly.pdbx_strand_id
1 'polypeptide(L)'
;MSNSLRSLAPPPTSGSFLPEDYIAAKADTRANLITLSLFLIVLGAVVAAFFVTHHRWQALKARQTEVNEMYVAETQKIEQLKALEAQRASMLEKAEITAALIERVPRWAMLGEIALRMSDRMRLDEVKLKSTRVEVKAAPAAPAPAIKSLTKKVTGDKAAAPAELPKVTAPRFEYALTVGGTAEENNDIADFLASLKSSPIFDRVELGFIRESRESDRLLRKFEITCALRDNVDSRDVATSLTTLVADKAQRDQAKTNTPGTIAGVREGQ
;
A
#
# COMPACT_ATOMS: atom_id res chain seq x y z
N MET A 1 -37.02 87.30 54.40
CA MET A 1 -35.93 87.75 55.28
C MET A 1 -34.82 88.30 54.38
N SER A 2 -34.96 89.51 53.83
CA SER A 2 -34.48 90.78 54.40
C SER A 2 -33.05 90.68 54.94
N ASN A 3 -32.06 91.18 54.18
CA ASN A 3 -31.51 92.49 54.55
C ASN A 3 -30.70 93.15 53.43
N SER A 4 -31.05 94.41 53.23
CA SER A 4 -30.37 95.43 52.43
C SER A 4 -29.04 95.85 53.08
N LEU A 5 -28.30 96.71 52.37
CA LEU A 5 -27.18 97.56 52.80
C LEU A 5 -25.76 97.06 52.45
N ARG A 6 -25.24 97.51 51.30
CA ARG A 6 -24.15 98.51 51.24
C ARG A 6 -23.76 98.82 49.80
N SER A 7 -24.38 99.86 49.26
CA SER A 7 -23.78 100.70 48.23
C SER A 7 -22.86 101.69 48.94
N LEU A 8 -21.54 101.45 48.88
CA LEU A 8 -20.54 102.48 49.13
C LEU A 8 -19.77 102.70 47.83
N ALA A 9 -19.98 103.85 47.22
CA ALA A 9 -19.12 104.38 46.16
C ALA A 9 -17.74 104.71 46.73
N PRO A 10 -16.65 104.45 45.98
CA PRO A 10 -15.41 105.21 46.08
C PRO A 10 -15.25 106.19 44.89
N PRO A 11 -14.42 107.23 45.05
CA PRO A 11 -14.50 108.50 44.32
C PRO A 11 -14.00 108.44 42.86
N PRO A 12 -14.41 109.39 42.01
CA PRO A 12 -13.96 109.49 40.62
C PRO A 12 -12.67 110.32 40.52
N THR A 13 -11.54 109.70 40.19
CA THR A 13 -10.33 110.44 39.81
C THR A 13 -9.45 109.68 38.81
N SER A 14 -9.56 110.13 37.56
CA SER A 14 -8.46 110.42 36.61
C SER A 14 -7.43 109.33 36.28
N GLY A 15 -7.50 108.81 35.04
CA GLY A 15 -6.29 108.41 34.33
C GLY A 15 -6.30 107.14 33.48
N SER A 16 -7.43 106.48 33.23
CA SER A 16 -7.48 105.33 32.30
C SER A 16 -8.35 105.63 31.08
N PHE A 17 -7.71 106.07 30.00
CA PHE A 17 -8.34 106.30 28.69
C PHE A 17 -8.42 105.00 27.86
N LEU A 18 -8.71 103.89 28.53
CA LEU A 18 -9.07 102.62 27.89
C LEU A 18 -10.31 102.09 28.63
N PRO A 19 -11.45 101.87 27.95
CA PRO A 19 -12.59 101.17 28.53
C PRO A 19 -12.11 99.83 29.10
N GLU A 20 -12.39 99.53 30.37
CA GLU A 20 -12.04 98.24 31.00
C GLU A 20 -12.52 97.04 30.15
N ASP A 21 -13.67 97.21 29.47
CA ASP A 21 -14.23 96.26 28.51
C ASP A 21 -13.29 95.91 27.35
N TYR A 22 -12.42 96.83 26.92
CA TYR A 22 -11.49 96.60 25.82
C TYR A 22 -10.31 95.73 26.24
N ILE A 23 -9.83 95.88 27.49
CA ILE A 23 -8.75 95.05 28.04
C ILE A 23 -9.29 93.67 28.41
N ALA A 24 -10.53 93.59 28.93
CA ALA A 24 -11.23 92.33 29.17
C ALA A 24 -11.49 91.57 27.86
N ALA A 25 -12.02 92.21 26.82
CA ALA A 25 -12.22 91.59 25.51
C ALA A 25 -10.90 91.13 24.83
N LYS A 26 -9.80 91.85 25.06
CA LYS A 26 -8.47 91.47 24.57
C LYS A 26 -7.84 90.33 25.37
N ALA A 27 -8.18 90.17 26.65
CA ALA A 27 -7.78 89.03 27.46
C ALA A 27 -8.62 87.78 27.11
N ASP A 28 -9.93 87.94 26.93
CA ASP A 28 -10.86 86.87 26.56
C ASP A 28 -10.52 86.27 25.19
N THR A 29 -10.19 87.09 24.20
CA THR A 29 -9.75 86.60 22.88
C THR A 29 -8.46 85.78 22.95
N ARG A 30 -7.51 86.14 23.84
CA ARG A 30 -6.29 85.36 24.06
C ARG A 30 -6.58 84.04 24.79
N ALA A 31 -7.44 84.07 25.81
CA ALA A 31 -7.86 82.87 26.54
C ALA A 31 -8.64 81.90 25.63
N ASN A 32 -9.53 82.41 24.78
CA ASN A 32 -10.29 81.61 23.83
C ASN A 32 -9.38 81.03 22.72
N LEU A 33 -8.34 81.76 22.30
CA LEU A 33 -7.34 81.26 21.34
C LEU A 33 -6.48 80.15 21.95
N ILE A 34 -6.07 80.29 23.22
CA ILE A 34 -5.33 79.24 23.94
C ILE A 34 -6.19 77.97 24.06
N THR A 35 -7.44 78.10 24.49
CA THR A 35 -8.36 76.95 24.64
C THR A 35 -8.68 76.28 23.30
N LEU A 36 -8.87 77.05 22.22
CA LEU A 36 -9.05 76.52 20.86
C LEU A 36 -7.79 75.76 20.38
N SER A 37 -6.60 76.31 20.63
CA SER A 37 -5.35 75.64 20.26
C SER A 37 -5.15 74.32 21.03
N LEU A 38 -5.46 74.32 22.32
CA LEU A 38 -5.40 73.12 23.17
C LEU A 38 -6.39 72.06 22.68
N PHE A 39 -7.62 72.46 22.35
CA PHE A 39 -8.63 71.56 21.81
C PHE A 39 -8.20 70.92 20.49
N LEU A 40 -7.62 71.71 19.57
CA LEU A 40 -7.09 71.21 18.30
C LEU A 40 -5.97 70.19 18.49
N ILE A 41 -5.05 70.44 19.45
CA ILE A 41 -3.96 69.52 19.76
C ILE A 41 -4.51 68.19 20.28
N VAL A 42 -5.47 68.23 21.22
CA VAL A 42 -6.07 67.02 21.79
C VAL A 42 -6.86 66.26 20.73
N LEU A 43 -7.67 66.93 19.91
CA LEU A 43 -8.40 66.30 18.82
C LEU A 43 -7.45 65.63 17.81
N GLY A 44 -6.37 66.33 17.45
CA GLY A 44 -5.32 65.81 16.56
C GLY A 44 -4.67 64.54 17.12
N ALA A 45 -4.38 64.52 18.43
CA ALA A 45 -3.81 63.34 19.09
C ALA A 45 -4.75 62.13 19.07
N VAL A 46 -6.05 62.34 19.31
CA VAL A 46 -7.06 61.26 19.28
C VAL A 46 -7.22 60.70 17.86
N VAL A 47 -7.29 61.58 16.85
CA VAL A 47 -7.38 61.16 15.44
C VAL A 47 -6.13 60.41 15.01
N ALA A 48 -4.93 60.88 15.38
CA ALA A 48 -3.68 60.19 15.07
C ALA A 48 -3.61 58.80 15.72
N ALA A 49 -4.04 58.66 16.99
CA ALA A 49 -4.09 57.38 17.67
C ALA A 49 -5.09 56.40 17.00
N PHE A 50 -6.23 56.90 16.52
CA PHE A 50 -7.20 56.10 15.78
C PHE A 50 -6.62 55.60 14.44
N PHE A 51 -5.93 56.45 13.70
CA PHE A 51 -5.26 56.08 12.45
C PHE A 51 -4.19 55.00 12.66
N VAL A 52 -3.34 55.16 13.67
CA VAL A 52 -2.31 54.16 14.02
C VAL A 52 -2.95 52.81 14.37
N THR A 53 -4.05 52.83 15.11
CA THR A 53 -4.80 51.61 15.45
C THR A 53 -5.39 50.99 14.20
N HIS A 54 -6.04 51.77 13.33
CA HIS A 54 -6.63 51.27 12.09
C HIS A 54 -5.58 50.63 11.17
N HIS A 55 -4.40 51.23 11.03
CA HIS A 55 -3.30 50.66 10.26
C HIS A 55 -2.78 49.34 10.85
N ARG A 56 -2.68 49.21 12.18
CA ARG A 56 -2.31 47.96 12.83
C ARG A 56 -3.32 46.85 12.57
N TRP A 57 -4.62 47.17 12.61
CA TRP A 57 -5.69 46.22 12.28
C TRP A 57 -5.65 45.76 10.83
N GLN A 58 -5.39 46.68 9.88
CA GLN A 58 -5.24 46.30 8.47
C GLN A 58 -4.00 45.43 8.24
N ALA A 59 -2.87 45.76 8.85
CA ALA A 59 -1.64 44.95 8.76
C ALA A 59 -1.84 43.55 9.36
N LEU A 60 -2.58 43.42 10.46
CA LEU A 60 -2.87 42.13 11.07
C LEU A 60 -3.80 41.28 10.18
N LYS A 61 -4.82 41.89 9.59
CA LYS A 61 -5.72 41.20 8.64
C LYS A 61 -4.96 40.70 7.41
N ALA A 62 -4.06 41.52 6.86
CA ALA A 62 -3.23 41.13 5.71
C ALA A 62 -2.32 39.92 6.03
N ARG A 63 -1.74 39.88 7.24
CA ARG A 63 -0.96 38.71 7.69
C ARG A 63 -1.85 37.48 7.90
N GLN A 64 -3.05 37.65 8.43
CA GLN A 64 -3.99 36.55 8.62
C GLN A 64 -4.42 35.94 7.29
N THR A 65 -4.66 36.75 6.25
CA THR A 65 -5.00 36.26 4.92
C THR A 65 -3.84 35.48 4.28
N GLU A 66 -2.61 36.00 4.38
CA GLU A 66 -1.41 35.32 3.86
C GLU A 66 -1.19 33.96 4.56
N VAL A 67 -1.26 33.94 5.89
CA VAL A 67 -1.12 32.71 6.67
C VAL A 67 -2.23 31.71 6.34
N ASN A 68 -3.47 32.18 6.16
CA ASN A 68 -4.59 31.33 5.78
C ASN A 68 -4.41 30.72 4.37
N GLU A 69 -3.91 31.49 3.41
CA GLU A 69 -3.59 30.97 2.06
C GLU A 69 -2.50 29.88 2.12
N MET A 70 -1.47 30.08 2.94
CA MET A 70 -0.42 29.08 3.17
C MET A 70 -0.99 27.79 3.78
N TYR A 71 -1.86 27.90 4.80
CA TYR A 71 -2.52 26.73 5.39
C TYR A 71 -3.42 25.99 4.41
N VAL A 72 -4.15 26.71 3.54
CA VAL A 72 -4.99 26.08 2.51
C VAL A 72 -4.12 25.31 1.51
N ALA A 73 -2.99 25.87 1.06
CA ALA A 73 -2.07 25.19 0.15
C ALA A 73 -1.41 23.96 0.80
N GLU A 74 -1.05 24.03 2.08
CA GLU A 74 -0.52 22.88 2.84
C GLU A 74 -1.57 21.81 3.07
N THR A 75 -2.82 22.19 3.36
CA THR A 75 -3.93 21.25 3.56
C THR A 75 -4.20 20.45 2.29
N GLN A 76 -4.20 21.10 1.12
CA GLN A 76 -4.35 20.41 -0.17
C GLN A 76 -3.24 19.38 -0.42
N LYS A 77 -1.98 19.70 -0.05
CA LYS A 77 -0.87 18.74 -0.15
C LYS A 77 -1.04 17.57 0.79
N ILE A 78 -1.50 17.80 2.03
CA ILE A 78 -1.77 16.74 3.00
C ILE A 78 -2.90 15.82 2.50
N GLU A 79 -3.97 16.39 1.92
CA GLU A 79 -5.07 15.61 1.33
C GLU A 79 -4.59 14.76 0.15
N GLN A 80 -3.74 15.32 -0.73
CA GLN A 80 -3.13 14.57 -1.83
C GLN A 80 -2.24 13.43 -1.33
N LEU A 81 -1.41 13.69 -0.30
CA LEU A 81 -0.57 12.65 0.30
C LEU A 81 -1.42 11.53 0.91
N LYS A 82 -2.48 11.87 1.65
CA LYS A 82 -3.42 10.87 2.21
C LYS A 82 -4.12 10.07 1.11
N ALA A 83 -4.53 10.72 0.02
CA ALA A 83 -5.14 10.04 -1.12
C ALA A 83 -4.14 9.08 -1.79
N LEU A 84 -2.88 9.48 -1.96
CA LEU A 84 -1.82 8.64 -2.51
C LEU A 84 -1.46 7.48 -1.59
N GLU A 85 -1.41 7.69 -0.27
CA GLU A 85 -1.21 6.62 0.72
C GLU A 85 -2.34 5.61 0.69
N ALA A 86 -3.60 6.07 0.66
CA ALA A 86 -4.77 5.20 0.52
C ALA A 86 -4.73 4.42 -0.80
N GLN A 87 -4.34 5.07 -1.90
CA GLN A 87 -4.18 4.42 -3.19
C GLN A 87 -3.07 3.35 -3.15
N ARG A 88 -1.92 3.65 -2.55
CA ARG A 88 -0.83 2.67 -2.35
C ARG A 88 -1.29 1.47 -1.53
N ALA A 89 -2.01 1.69 -0.43
CA ALA A 89 -2.55 0.60 0.38
C ALA A 89 -3.48 -0.31 -0.44
N SER A 90 -4.39 0.29 -1.21
CA SER A 90 -5.30 -0.49 -2.08
C SER A 90 -4.57 -1.24 -3.21
N MET A 91 -3.47 -0.68 -3.73
CA MET A 91 -2.67 -1.35 -4.75
C MET A 91 -1.85 -2.50 -4.18
N LEU A 92 -1.33 -2.38 -2.95
CA LEU A 92 -0.62 -3.46 -2.27
C LEU A 92 -1.56 -4.64 -1.96
N GLU A 93 -2.78 -4.38 -1.49
CA GLU A 93 -3.77 -5.42 -1.25
C GLU A 93 -4.15 -6.16 -2.54
N LYS A 94 -4.38 -5.42 -3.63
CA LYS A 94 -4.62 -6.01 -4.96
C LYS A 94 -3.41 -6.77 -5.48
N ALA A 95 -2.19 -6.29 -5.24
CA ALA A 95 -0.97 -6.97 -5.63
C ALA A 95 -0.80 -8.29 -4.87
N GLU A 96 -1.13 -8.35 -3.58
CA GLU A 96 -1.08 -9.58 -2.80
C GLU A 96 -2.10 -10.62 -3.31
N ILE A 97 -3.32 -10.18 -3.60
CA ILE A 97 -4.38 -11.06 -4.13
C ILE A 97 -4.02 -11.55 -5.54
N THR A 98 -3.53 -10.66 -6.40
CA THR A 98 -3.13 -11.03 -7.78
C THR A 98 -1.88 -11.89 -7.79
N ALA A 99 -0.92 -11.66 -6.89
CA ALA A 99 0.24 -12.52 -6.70
C ALA A 99 -0.16 -13.94 -6.30
N ALA A 100 -1.22 -14.12 -5.50
CA ALA A 100 -1.77 -15.44 -5.20
C ALA A 100 -2.55 -16.07 -6.36
N LEU A 101 -3.00 -15.27 -7.35
CA LEU A 101 -3.69 -15.76 -8.54
C LEU A 101 -2.72 -16.19 -9.65
N ILE A 102 -1.50 -15.66 -9.65
CA ILE A 102 -0.46 -16.07 -10.62
C ILE A 102 -0.05 -17.52 -10.31
N GLU A 103 -0.25 -18.41 -11.28
CA GLU A 103 0.22 -19.79 -11.20
C GLU A 103 1.74 -19.79 -10.97
N ARG A 104 2.18 -20.28 -9.81
CA ARG A 104 3.59 -20.26 -9.41
C ARG A 104 4.47 -21.14 -10.30
N VAL A 105 3.90 -22.22 -10.84
CA VAL A 105 4.54 -23.08 -11.82
C VAL A 105 3.67 -23.12 -13.08
N PRO A 106 4.20 -22.69 -14.24
CA PRO A 106 3.40 -22.68 -15.45
C PRO A 106 3.19 -24.11 -15.98
N ARG A 107 1.97 -24.39 -16.46
CA ARG A 107 1.57 -25.75 -16.91
C ARG A 107 2.46 -26.34 -18.00
N TRP A 108 3.04 -25.51 -18.86
CA TRP A 108 3.96 -26.00 -19.90
C TRP A 108 5.24 -26.57 -19.28
N ALA A 109 5.75 -25.98 -18.19
CA ALA A 109 6.94 -26.45 -17.51
C ALA A 109 6.67 -27.75 -16.76
N MET A 110 5.47 -27.87 -16.15
CA MET A 110 4.96 -29.12 -15.57
C MET A 110 4.98 -30.26 -16.59
N LEU A 111 4.38 -30.03 -17.76
CA LEU A 111 4.31 -31.03 -18.82
C LEU A 111 5.68 -31.35 -19.40
N GLY A 112 6.56 -30.35 -19.54
CA GLY A 112 7.95 -30.53 -19.97
C GLY A 112 8.72 -31.46 -19.02
N GLU A 113 8.63 -31.24 -17.71
CA GLU A 113 9.27 -32.11 -16.71
C GLU A 113 8.77 -33.55 -16.80
N ILE A 114 7.47 -33.77 -16.97
CA ILE A 114 6.89 -35.12 -17.09
C ILE A 114 7.36 -35.78 -18.39
N ALA A 115 7.24 -35.08 -19.52
CA ALA A 115 7.53 -35.63 -20.85
C ALA A 115 9.03 -35.89 -21.08
N LEU A 116 9.92 -35.08 -20.50
CA LEU A 116 11.37 -35.24 -20.65
C LEU A 116 11.96 -36.32 -19.72
N ARG A 117 11.32 -36.54 -18.55
CA ARG A 117 11.69 -37.61 -17.61
C ARG A 117 11.17 -38.99 -18.02
N MET A 118 10.19 -39.01 -18.91
CA MET A 118 9.64 -40.23 -19.51
C MET A 118 10.72 -41.03 -20.27
N SER A 119 10.72 -42.37 -20.15
CA SER A 119 11.56 -43.24 -20.99
C SER A 119 10.95 -43.40 -22.38
N ASP A 120 11.74 -43.77 -23.39
CA ASP A 120 11.20 -43.94 -24.76
C ASP A 120 10.32 -45.19 -24.93
N ARG A 121 10.28 -46.07 -23.91
CA ARG A 121 9.50 -47.31 -23.88
C ARG A 121 8.18 -47.19 -23.12
N MET A 122 7.81 -45.97 -22.73
CA MET A 122 6.53 -45.69 -22.09
C MET A 122 5.77 -44.60 -22.83
N ARG A 123 4.45 -44.60 -22.66
CA ARG A 123 3.53 -43.63 -23.23
C ARG A 123 2.63 -43.07 -22.14
N LEU A 124 2.38 -41.77 -22.20
CA LEU A 124 1.37 -41.08 -21.41
C LEU A 124 0.02 -41.19 -22.12
N ASP A 125 -0.97 -41.71 -21.41
CA ASP A 125 -2.35 -41.80 -21.91
C ASP A 125 -3.19 -40.64 -21.36
N GLU A 126 -2.99 -40.27 -20.09
CA GLU A 126 -3.82 -39.26 -19.43
C GLU A 126 -3.04 -38.45 -18.38
N VAL A 127 -3.30 -37.13 -18.34
CA VAL A 127 -2.77 -36.23 -17.30
C VAL A 127 -3.93 -35.41 -16.74
N LYS A 128 -4.30 -35.63 -15.48
CA LYS A 128 -5.39 -34.96 -14.77
C LYS A 128 -4.83 -34.03 -13.69
N LEU A 129 -5.11 -32.73 -13.79
CA LEU A 129 -4.77 -31.74 -12.78
C LEU A 129 -6.03 -31.31 -12.03
N LYS A 130 -6.04 -31.46 -10.70
CA LYS A 130 -7.10 -30.97 -9.81
C LYS A 130 -6.53 -29.86 -8.93
N SER A 131 -7.19 -28.71 -8.92
CA SER A 131 -6.85 -27.57 -8.06
C SER A 131 -7.88 -27.45 -6.93
N THR A 132 -7.43 -27.53 -5.69
CA THR A 132 -8.28 -27.30 -4.52
C THR A 132 -7.89 -25.98 -3.88
N ARG A 133 -8.88 -25.09 -3.67
CA ARG A 133 -8.67 -23.84 -2.93
C ARG A 133 -8.63 -24.17 -1.44
N VAL A 134 -7.46 -23.98 -0.82
CA VAL A 134 -7.29 -24.08 0.62
C VAL A 134 -7.57 -22.70 1.21
N GLU A 135 -8.69 -22.59 1.92
CA GLU A 135 -8.96 -21.42 2.75
C GLU A 135 -8.00 -21.44 3.95
N VAL A 136 -7.01 -20.55 3.93
CA VAL A 136 -6.15 -20.36 5.10
C VAL A 136 -7.00 -19.68 6.17
N LYS A 137 -7.58 -20.48 7.07
CA LYS A 137 -8.22 -19.98 8.28
C LYS A 137 -7.16 -19.20 9.07
N ALA A 138 -7.35 -17.89 9.19
CA ALA A 138 -6.46 -17.02 9.94
C ALA A 138 -6.15 -17.65 11.32
N ALA A 139 -4.86 -17.75 11.66
CA ALA A 139 -4.44 -18.21 12.97
C ALA A 139 -5.17 -17.38 14.04
N PRO A 140 -5.73 -18.01 15.10
CA PRO A 140 -6.36 -17.26 16.17
C PRO A 140 -5.30 -16.32 16.76
N ALA A 141 -5.61 -15.02 16.75
CA ALA A 141 -4.76 -14.00 17.33
C ALA A 141 -4.39 -14.44 18.76
N ALA A 142 -3.09 -14.57 19.03
CA ALA A 142 -2.60 -14.85 20.36
C ALA A 142 -3.15 -13.77 21.32
N PRO A 143 -3.69 -14.14 22.50
CA PRO A 143 -4.27 -13.18 23.41
C PRO A 143 -3.18 -12.23 23.90
N ALA A 144 -3.32 -10.94 23.59
CA ALA A 144 -2.44 -9.90 24.12
C ALA A 144 -2.49 -9.91 25.66
N PRO A 145 -1.35 -9.81 26.36
CA PRO A 145 -1.34 -9.80 27.82
C PRO A 145 -2.07 -8.56 28.35
N ALA A 146 -3.08 -8.80 29.19
CA ALA A 146 -3.88 -7.77 29.83
C ALA A 146 -3.04 -6.96 30.83
N ILE A 147 -2.47 -5.84 30.38
CA ILE A 147 -1.93 -4.83 31.28
C ILE A 147 -3.13 -4.04 31.85
N LYS A 148 -3.49 -4.33 33.11
CA LYS A 148 -4.48 -3.57 33.88
C LYS A 148 -3.90 -2.18 34.21
N SER A 149 -4.21 -1.17 33.42
CA SER A 149 -4.00 0.23 33.81
C SER A 149 -5.18 0.74 34.65
N LEU A 150 -4.86 1.14 35.88
CA LEU A 150 -5.73 1.66 36.93
C LEU A 150 -6.18 3.11 36.68
N THR A 151 -6.78 3.40 35.53
CA THR A 151 -7.30 4.75 35.21
C THR A 151 -8.66 4.70 34.52
N LYS A 152 -9.59 3.92 35.09
CA LYS A 152 -10.98 3.87 34.63
C LYS A 152 -11.94 4.40 35.68
N LYS A 153 -11.95 5.72 35.82
CA LYS A 153 -13.13 6.48 36.26
C LYS A 153 -12.96 7.92 35.83
N VAL A 154 -13.57 8.26 34.70
CA VAL A 154 -14.31 9.50 34.42
C VAL A 154 -14.59 9.52 32.91
N THR A 155 -15.80 9.99 32.58
CA THR A 155 -16.38 10.23 31.25
C THR A 155 -16.66 9.01 30.37
N GLY A 156 -17.95 8.67 30.30
CA GLY A 156 -18.48 7.90 29.19
C GLY A 156 -18.47 8.73 27.92
N ASP A 157 -18.07 8.10 26.84
CA ASP A 157 -18.79 8.17 25.57
C ASP A 157 -18.46 6.90 24.80
N LYS A 158 -19.51 6.19 24.40
CA LYS A 158 -19.45 4.89 23.74
C LYS A 158 -19.18 5.13 22.25
N ALA A 159 -17.96 5.55 21.93
CA ALA A 159 -17.46 5.53 20.56
C ALA A 159 -17.12 4.08 20.20
N ALA A 160 -17.97 3.46 19.38
CA ALA A 160 -17.68 2.18 18.76
C ALA A 160 -16.39 2.32 17.95
N ALA A 161 -15.35 1.60 18.36
CA ALA A 161 -14.15 1.44 17.57
C ALA A 161 -14.53 0.84 16.22
N PRO A 162 -14.02 1.37 15.08
CA PRO A 162 -14.33 0.83 13.77
C PRO A 162 -13.86 -0.61 13.69
N ALA A 163 -14.78 -1.50 13.33
CA ALA A 163 -14.50 -2.89 13.07
C ALA A 163 -13.36 -2.98 12.04
N GLU A 164 -12.23 -3.57 12.46
CA GLU A 164 -11.12 -3.89 11.59
C GLU A 164 -11.65 -4.72 10.41
N LEU A 165 -11.53 -4.15 9.20
CA LEU A 165 -11.85 -4.82 7.96
C LEU A 165 -11.18 -6.19 7.95
N PRO A 166 -11.91 -7.28 7.66
CA PRO A 166 -11.35 -8.62 7.65
C PRO A 166 -10.21 -8.66 6.63
N LYS A 167 -8.97 -8.87 7.11
CA LYS A 167 -7.79 -9.05 6.26
C LYS A 167 -8.07 -10.18 5.26
N VAL A 168 -8.27 -9.80 4.00
CA VAL A 168 -8.51 -10.71 2.89
C VAL A 168 -7.25 -11.54 2.72
N THR A 169 -7.22 -12.74 3.31
CA THR A 169 -6.08 -13.63 3.22
C THR A 169 -6.04 -14.20 1.80
N ALA A 170 -4.89 -14.07 1.14
CA ALA A 170 -4.72 -14.51 -0.22
C ALA A 170 -5.01 -16.02 -0.34
N PRO A 171 -5.82 -16.47 -1.32
CA PRO A 171 -6.19 -17.88 -1.45
C PRO A 171 -4.97 -18.72 -1.81
N ARG A 172 -4.75 -19.81 -1.08
CA ARG A 172 -3.75 -20.81 -1.44
C ARG A 172 -4.41 -21.90 -2.26
N PHE A 173 -3.74 -22.36 -3.30
CA PHE A 173 -4.22 -23.46 -4.14
C PHE A 173 -3.27 -24.64 -3.98
N GLU A 174 -3.80 -25.78 -3.56
CA GLU A 174 -3.07 -27.03 -3.59
C GLU A 174 -3.45 -27.76 -4.89
N TYR A 175 -2.44 -28.24 -5.62
CA TYR A 175 -2.65 -28.93 -6.89
C TYR A 175 -2.28 -30.40 -6.75
N ALA A 176 -3.23 -31.28 -7.05
CA ALA A 176 -3.02 -32.71 -7.15
C ALA A 176 -3.01 -33.11 -8.64
N LEU A 177 -1.94 -33.80 -9.05
CA LEU A 177 -1.73 -34.29 -10.40
C LEU A 177 -1.82 -35.82 -10.40
N THR A 178 -2.59 -36.36 -11.35
CA THR A 178 -2.66 -37.79 -11.62
C THR A 178 -2.18 -38.04 -13.05
N VAL A 179 -1.19 -38.91 -13.21
CA VAL A 179 -0.55 -39.25 -14.47
C VAL A 179 -0.79 -40.72 -14.76
N GLY A 180 -1.47 -41.01 -15.85
CA GLY A 180 -1.77 -42.36 -16.33
C GLY A 180 -1.04 -42.66 -17.63
N GLY A 181 -0.53 -43.89 -17.76
CA GLY A 181 0.18 -44.30 -18.97
C GLY A 181 0.38 -45.81 -19.07
N THR A 182 1.05 -46.22 -20.14
CA THR A 182 1.43 -47.61 -20.40
C THR A 182 2.95 -47.71 -20.57
N ALA A 183 3.54 -48.75 -19.99
CA ALA A 183 4.95 -49.11 -20.19
C ALA A 183 5.09 -50.58 -20.57
N GLU A 184 6.21 -50.94 -21.20
CA GLU A 184 6.54 -52.34 -21.51
C GLU A 184 7.00 -53.10 -20.25
N GLU A 185 7.90 -52.51 -19.45
CA GLU A 185 8.46 -53.15 -18.25
C GLU A 185 8.12 -52.42 -16.94
N ASN A 186 8.17 -53.15 -15.81
CA ASN A 186 8.02 -52.57 -14.47
C ASN A 186 9.19 -51.65 -14.09
N ASN A 187 10.38 -51.96 -14.60
CA ASN A 187 11.59 -51.18 -14.32
C ASN A 187 11.46 -49.76 -14.91
N ASP A 188 10.92 -49.63 -16.11
CA ASP A 188 10.63 -48.32 -16.72
C ASP A 188 9.73 -47.47 -15.81
N ILE A 189 8.69 -48.07 -15.22
CA ILE A 189 7.77 -47.37 -14.30
C ILE A 189 8.48 -46.95 -13.02
N ALA A 190 9.35 -47.81 -12.47
CA ALA A 190 10.11 -47.53 -11.25
C ALA A 190 11.13 -46.39 -11.46
N ASP A 191 11.84 -46.41 -12.59
CA ASP A 191 12.78 -45.36 -12.97
C ASP A 191 12.07 -44.03 -13.21
N PHE A 192 10.90 -44.08 -13.88
CA PHE A 192 10.06 -42.90 -14.04
C PHE A 192 9.58 -42.33 -12.71
N LEU A 193 9.11 -43.18 -11.79
CA LEU A 193 8.71 -42.77 -10.44
C LEU A 193 9.88 -42.12 -9.68
N ALA A 194 11.09 -42.70 -9.76
CA ALA A 194 12.29 -42.16 -9.15
C ALA A 194 12.69 -40.81 -9.76
N SER A 195 12.57 -40.68 -11.08
CA SER A 195 12.82 -39.42 -11.78
C SER A 195 11.81 -38.34 -11.40
N LEU A 196 10.52 -38.66 -11.21
CA LEU A 196 9.53 -37.68 -10.77
C LEU A 196 9.81 -37.21 -9.34
N LYS A 197 10.27 -38.09 -8.46
CA LYS A 197 10.67 -37.75 -7.07
C LYS A 197 11.88 -36.81 -7.01
N SER A 198 12.78 -36.84 -8.00
CA SER A 198 13.94 -35.94 -8.05
C SER A 198 13.63 -34.58 -8.67
N SER A 199 12.41 -34.36 -9.16
CA SER A 199 12.01 -33.07 -9.72
C SER A 199 11.84 -32.01 -8.61
N PRO A 200 12.27 -30.76 -8.84
CA PRO A 200 12.03 -29.66 -7.91
C PRO A 200 10.56 -29.23 -7.85
N ILE A 201 9.73 -29.71 -8.78
CA ILE A 201 8.33 -29.32 -8.92
C ILE A 201 7.40 -30.22 -8.11
N PHE A 202 7.64 -31.52 -8.14
CA PHE A 202 6.74 -32.51 -7.57
C PHE A 202 7.09 -32.81 -6.10
N ASP A 203 6.06 -33.05 -5.32
CA ASP A 203 6.13 -33.56 -3.95
C ASP A 203 5.11 -34.68 -3.78
N ARG A 204 5.27 -35.52 -2.75
CA ARG A 204 4.39 -36.65 -2.45
C ARG A 204 4.06 -37.50 -3.70
N VAL A 205 5.10 -37.92 -4.41
CA VAL A 205 4.95 -38.77 -5.60
C VAL A 205 4.73 -40.22 -5.18
N GLU A 206 3.54 -40.74 -5.48
CA GLU A 206 3.08 -42.06 -5.10
C GLU A 206 2.59 -42.85 -6.32
N LEU A 207 2.88 -44.14 -6.33
CA LEU A 207 2.39 -45.07 -7.34
C LEU A 207 1.00 -45.56 -6.92
N GLY A 208 -0.03 -45.25 -7.69
CA GLY A 208 -1.41 -45.67 -7.42
C GLY A 208 -1.63 -47.13 -7.74
N PHE A 209 -1.33 -47.56 -8.98
CA PHE A 209 -1.37 -48.98 -9.35
C PHE A 209 -0.51 -49.28 -10.58
N ILE A 210 -0.22 -50.58 -10.77
CA ILE A 210 0.27 -51.16 -12.02
C ILE A 210 -0.66 -52.33 -12.36
N ARG A 211 -1.19 -52.37 -13.59
CA ARG A 211 -2.08 -53.43 -14.08
C ARG A 211 -1.64 -53.89 -15.45
N GLU A 212 -1.71 -55.19 -15.70
CA GLU A 212 -1.47 -55.73 -17.03
C GLU A 212 -2.67 -55.46 -17.94
N SER A 213 -2.39 -55.03 -19.17
CA SER A 213 -3.36 -54.67 -20.19
C SER A 213 -2.87 -55.19 -21.53
N ARG A 214 -3.65 -56.06 -22.15
CA ARG A 214 -3.36 -56.53 -23.50
C ARG A 214 -3.95 -55.56 -24.51
N GLU A 215 -3.09 -54.80 -25.18
CA GLU A 215 -3.49 -53.83 -26.20
C GLU A 215 -2.81 -54.23 -27.51
N SER A 216 -3.59 -54.49 -28.57
CA SER A 216 -3.08 -54.81 -29.91
C SER A 216 -2.04 -55.94 -29.94
N ASP A 217 -2.28 -57.01 -29.18
CA ASP A 217 -1.43 -58.21 -29.05
C ASP A 217 -0.08 -58.02 -28.32
N ARG A 218 0.14 -56.86 -27.68
CA ARG A 218 1.27 -56.63 -26.77
C ARG A 218 0.80 -56.63 -25.32
N LEU A 219 1.57 -57.27 -24.44
CA LEU A 219 1.41 -57.20 -23.00
C LEU A 219 2.02 -55.89 -22.51
N LEU A 220 1.16 -54.91 -22.23
CA LEU A 220 1.56 -53.62 -21.68
C LEU A 220 1.13 -53.51 -20.22
N ARG A 221 1.82 -52.65 -19.48
CA ARG A 221 1.53 -52.38 -18.08
C ARG A 221 0.98 -50.98 -17.94
N LYS A 222 -0.30 -50.88 -17.63
CA LYS A 222 -0.98 -49.62 -17.29
C LYS A 222 -0.58 -49.21 -15.89
N PHE A 223 -0.12 -47.98 -15.74
CA PHE A 223 0.24 -47.39 -14.47
C PHE A 223 -0.52 -46.10 -14.21
N GLU A 224 -0.69 -45.79 -12.93
CA GLU A 224 -1.20 -44.50 -12.47
C GLU A 224 -0.29 -44.00 -11.35
N ILE A 225 0.19 -42.76 -11.47
CA ILE A 225 1.03 -42.08 -10.49
C ILE A 225 0.27 -40.83 -10.03
N THR A 226 0.21 -40.61 -8.73
CA THR A 226 -0.33 -39.39 -8.14
C THR A 226 0.79 -38.58 -7.51
N CYS A 227 0.80 -37.27 -7.72
CA CYS A 227 1.75 -36.36 -7.10
C CYS A 227 1.10 -35.02 -6.75
N ALA A 228 1.65 -34.35 -5.75
CA ALA A 228 1.28 -32.98 -5.39
C ALA A 228 2.28 -32.00 -5.99
N LEU A 229 1.82 -30.80 -6.34
CA LEU A 229 2.69 -29.70 -6.73
C LEU A 229 3.25 -29.01 -5.47
N ARG A 230 4.54 -28.70 -5.47
CA ARG A 230 5.13 -27.90 -4.38
C ARG A 230 4.61 -26.46 -4.40
N ASP A 231 4.33 -25.94 -3.21
CA ASP A 231 3.89 -24.55 -3.03
C ASP A 231 5.03 -23.52 -3.17
N ASN A 232 6.29 -23.94 -3.02
CA ASN A 232 7.45 -23.07 -2.88
C ASN A 232 8.48 -23.21 -4.01
N VAL A 233 8.05 -23.53 -5.23
CA VAL A 233 8.96 -23.68 -6.37
C VAL A 233 9.52 -22.32 -6.80
N ASP A 234 10.85 -22.25 -6.99
CA ASP A 234 11.54 -21.15 -7.68
C ASP A 234 11.57 -21.44 -9.19
N SER A 235 11.20 -20.46 -10.01
CA SER A 235 11.24 -20.57 -11.47
C SER A 235 12.64 -20.85 -12.01
N ARG A 236 13.70 -20.45 -11.28
CA ARG A 236 15.10 -20.70 -11.67
C ARG A 236 15.48 -22.18 -11.58
N ASP A 237 15.00 -22.86 -10.55
CA ASP A 237 15.27 -24.29 -10.34
C ASP A 237 14.57 -25.11 -11.42
N VAL A 238 13.36 -24.72 -11.81
CA VAL A 238 12.61 -25.32 -12.92
C VAL A 238 13.36 -25.15 -14.24
N ALA A 239 13.83 -23.94 -14.56
CA ALA A 239 14.56 -23.68 -15.78
C ALA A 239 15.86 -24.51 -15.87
N THR A 240 16.57 -24.63 -14.74
CA THR A 240 17.80 -25.42 -14.65
C THR A 240 17.51 -26.90 -14.87
N SER A 241 16.50 -27.45 -14.18
CA SER A 241 16.06 -28.84 -14.34
C SER A 241 15.63 -29.16 -15.78
N LEU A 242 14.84 -28.29 -16.42
CA LEU A 242 14.45 -28.49 -17.81
C LEU A 242 15.65 -28.47 -18.77
N THR A 243 16.60 -27.56 -18.55
CA THR A 243 17.80 -27.46 -19.39
C THR A 243 18.66 -28.71 -19.27
N THR A 244 18.84 -29.24 -18.06
CA THR A 244 19.61 -30.48 -17.85
C THR A 244 18.90 -31.69 -18.46
N LEU A 245 17.58 -31.78 -18.35
CA LEU A 245 16.79 -32.86 -18.95
C LEU A 245 16.82 -32.83 -20.49
N VAL A 246 16.76 -31.63 -21.09
CA VAL A 246 16.91 -31.48 -22.55
C VAL A 246 18.31 -31.89 -23.00
N ALA A 247 19.34 -31.49 -22.26
CA ALA A 247 20.72 -31.88 -22.56
C ALA A 247 20.93 -33.40 -22.44
N ASP A 248 20.40 -34.02 -21.39
CA ASP A 248 20.44 -35.47 -21.18
C ASP A 248 19.70 -36.22 -22.30
N LYS A 249 18.51 -35.76 -22.66
CA LYS A 249 17.75 -36.37 -23.78
C LYS A 249 18.50 -36.24 -25.10
N ALA A 250 19.10 -35.09 -25.38
CA ALA A 250 19.92 -34.89 -26.58
C ALA A 250 21.14 -35.83 -26.61
N GLN A 251 21.78 -36.09 -25.47
CA GLN A 251 22.87 -37.05 -25.35
C GLN A 251 22.39 -38.50 -25.57
N ARG A 252 21.25 -38.87 -24.98
CA ARG A 252 20.62 -40.18 -25.20
C ARG A 252 20.30 -40.42 -26.67
N ASP A 253 19.80 -39.41 -27.37
CA ASP A 253 19.46 -39.52 -28.79
C ASP A 253 20.72 -39.60 -29.67
N GLN A 254 21.78 -38.83 -29.36
CA GLN A 254 23.06 -38.94 -30.06
C GLN A 254 23.75 -40.30 -29.84
N ALA A 255 23.62 -40.89 -28.64
CA ALA A 255 24.16 -42.22 -28.36
C ALA A 255 23.48 -43.32 -29.20
N LYS A 256 22.15 -43.19 -29.43
CA LYS A 256 21.42 -44.09 -30.33
C LYS A 256 21.90 -43.95 -31.78
N THR A 257 22.18 -42.73 -32.26
CA THR A 257 22.65 -42.52 -33.64
C THR A 257 24.10 -42.95 -33.86
N ASN A 258 24.94 -42.88 -32.82
CA ASN A 258 26.36 -43.21 -32.90
C ASN A 258 26.69 -44.68 -32.61
N THR A 259 25.69 -45.53 -32.34
CA THR A 259 25.91 -46.98 -32.26
C THR A 259 26.25 -47.48 -33.66
N PRO A 260 27.48 -47.95 -33.94
CA PRO A 260 27.88 -48.37 -35.27
C PRO A 260 27.10 -49.65 -35.63
N GLY A 261 26.06 -49.48 -36.43
CA GLY A 261 25.43 -50.59 -37.13
C GLY A 261 26.47 -51.24 -38.04
N THR A 262 26.84 -52.47 -37.70
CA THR A 262 27.54 -53.44 -38.53
C THR A 262 27.06 -53.38 -39.98
N ILE A 263 27.79 -52.68 -40.85
CA ILE A 263 27.66 -52.83 -42.31
C ILE A 263 28.43 -54.09 -42.70
N ALA A 264 27.98 -55.26 -42.24
CA ALA A 264 28.38 -56.55 -42.81
C ALA A 264 27.55 -56.77 -44.08
N GLY A 265 27.83 -55.95 -45.10
CA GLY A 265 27.38 -56.20 -46.46
C GLY A 265 28.24 -57.31 -47.06
N VAL A 266 27.78 -58.54 -46.89
CA VAL A 266 28.22 -59.71 -47.66
C VAL A 266 28.17 -59.34 -49.15
N ARG A 267 29.34 -59.24 -49.78
CA ARG A 267 29.52 -59.35 -51.23
C ARG A 267 30.50 -60.48 -51.49
N GLU A 268 29.99 -61.70 -51.48
CA GLU A 268 30.57 -62.84 -52.18
C GLU A 268 29.56 -63.34 -53.20
N GLY A 269 30.02 -63.50 -54.44
CA GLY A 269 29.19 -63.82 -55.60
C GLY A 269 29.92 -63.51 -56.92
N GLN A 270 31.14 -64.04 -57.08
CA GLN A 270 31.72 -64.43 -58.37
C GLN A 270 32.13 -65.89 -58.27
#